data_AF-A0A848ZNY8-F1
#
_entry.id   AF-A0A848ZNY8-F1
#
_cell.length_a   1.000
_cell.length_b   1.000
_cell.length_c   1.000
_cell.angle_alpha   90.00
_cell.angle_beta   90.00
_cell.angle_gamma   90.00
#
_symmetry.space_group_name_H-M   'P 1'
#
loop_
_entity.id
_entity.type
_entity.pdbx_description
1 polymer ?
#
loop_
_entity_poly.entity_id
_entity_poly.type
_entity_poly.pdbx_seq_one_letter_code
_entity_poly.pdbx_strand_id
1 'polypeptide(L)' 'MGRIVALDYGRIRTGIAVTDELQIIASGLTTVDTKDLLNFLRNYTKEEKVERFVVGEPKQMN' A
#
# COMPACT_ATOMS: atom_id res chain seq x y z
N MET A 1 -0.98 2.07 -17.43
CA MET A 1 -1.90 1.85 -16.29
C MET A 1 -1.24 2.42 -15.05
N GLY A 2 -1.93 2.51 -13.90
CA GLY A 2 -1.28 2.95 -12.66
C GLY A 2 -0.81 1.76 -11.83
N ARG A 3 0.07 1.99 -10.87
CA ARG A 3 0.43 0.97 -9.86
C ARG A 3 -0.77 0.72 -8.94
N ILE A 4 -0.94 -0.53 -8.50
CA ILE A 4 -1.84 -0.86 -7.39
C ILE A 4 -1.00 -0.87 -6.11
N VAL A 5 -1.48 -0.20 -5.07
CA VAL A 5 -0.82 -0.12 -3.77
C VAL A 5 -1.58 -1.01 -2.79
N ALA A 6 -0.90 -2.01 -2.23
CA ALA A 6 -1.41 -2.87 -1.18
C ALA A 6 -0.94 -2.40 0.19
N LEU A 7 -1.85 -2.36 1.16
CA LEU A 7 -1.61 -1.96 2.54
C LEU A 7 -1.92 -3.12 3.49
N ASP A 8 -0.90 -3.55 4.21
CA ASP A 8 -1.04 -4.40 5.38
C ASP A 8 -1.13 -3.51 6.62
N TYR A 9 -2.37 -3.15 6.98
CA TYR A 9 -2.65 -2.15 8.00
C TYR A 9 -2.50 -2.75 9.40
N GLY A 10 -1.46 -2.32 10.11
CA GLY A 10 -1.22 -2.66 11.51
C GLY A 10 -1.44 -1.48 12.46
N ARG A 11 -1.54 -1.76 13.75
CA ARG A 11 -1.77 -0.73 14.79
C ARG A 11 -0.57 0.23 14.98
N ILE A 12 0.65 -0.26 14.81
CA ILE A 12 1.89 0.51 15.04
C ILE A 12 2.58 0.82 13.72
N ARG A 13 2.67 -0.18 12.84
CA ARG A 13 3.32 -0.08 11.54
C ARG A 13 2.38 -0.58 10.45
N THR A 14 2.48 -0.01 9.26
CA THR A 14 1.76 -0.45 8.06
C THR A 14 2.78 -0.87 7.00
N GLY A 15 2.66 -2.11 6.53
CA GLY A 15 3.43 -2.62 5.39
C GLY A 15 2.81 -2.13 4.09
N ILE A 16 3.66 -1.77 3.12
CA ILE A 16 3.23 -1.25 1.82
C ILE A 16 3.91 -2.05 0.72
N ALA A 17 3.13 -2.56 -0.21
CA ALA A 17 3.60 -3.21 -1.42
C ALA A 17 2.96 -2.54 -2.65
N VAL A 18 3.64 -2.60 -3.79
CA VAL A 18 3.15 -2.03 -5.04
C VAL A 18 3.35 -2.99 -6.19
N THR A 19 2.50 -2.88 -7.20
CA THR A 19 2.73 -3.56 -8.47
C THR A 19 3.73 -2.79 -9.35
N ASP A 20 4.27 -3.44 -10.37
CA ASP A 20 4.80 -2.76 -11.55
C ASP A 20 3.67 -2.07 -12.35
N GLU A 21 4.04 -1.27 -13.36
CA GLU A 21 3.09 -0.47 -14.16
C GLU A 21 2.14 -1.30 -15.04
N LEU A 22 2.52 -2.54 -15.39
CA LEU A 22 1.67 -3.49 -16.10
C LEU A 22 0.81 -4.32 -15.14
N GLN A 23 0.98 -4.13 -13.83
CA GLN A 23 0.25 -4.81 -12.76
C GLN A 23 0.47 -6.34 -12.74
N ILE A 24 1.66 -6.82 -13.10
CA ILE A 24 1.97 -8.24 -13.23
C ILE A 24 2.52 -8.83 -11.91
N ILE A 25 3.42 -8.10 -11.24
CA ILE A 25 4.13 -8.57 -10.04
C ILE A 25 3.99 -7.53 -8.93
N ALA A 26 3.56 -7.96 -7.75
CA ALA A 26 3.62 -7.17 -6.53
C ALA A 26 4.97 -7.36 -5.82
N SER A 27 5.58 -6.26 -5.39
CA SER A 27 6.81 -6.25 -4.60
C SER A 27 6.66 -5.37 -3.37
N GLY A 28 7.35 -5.72 -2.28
CA GLY A 28 7.40 -4.88 -1.09
C GLY A 28 8.03 -3.53 -1.41
N LEU A 29 7.37 -2.44 -1.03
CA LEU A 29 7.87 -1.08 -1.21
C LEU A 29 8.58 -0.59 0.06
N THR A 30 7.87 -0.58 1.18
CA THR A 30 8.41 -0.12 2.47
C THR A 30 7.47 -0.49 3.63
N THR A 31 7.86 -0.15 4.85
CA THR A 31 7.00 -0.16 6.04
C THR A 31 7.13 1.19 6.73
N VAL A 32 6.00 1.77 7.13
CA VAL A 32 5.96 3.07 7.83
C VAL A 32 5.25 2.94 9.17
N ASP A 33 5.49 3.88 10.08
CA ASP A 33 4.64 4.04 11.26
C ASP A 33 3.20 4.37 10.81
N THR A 34 2.20 3.71 11.38
CA THR A 34 0.80 3.84 10.95
C THR A 34 0.27 5.28 11.08
N LYS A 35 0.76 6.04 12.06
CA LYS A 35 0.43 7.47 12.23
C LYS A 35 0.87 8.33 11.02
N ASP A 36 1.90 7.90 10.31
CA ASP A 36 2.51 8.63 9.19
C ASP A 36 2.02 8.11 7.83
N LEU A 37 1.22 7.04 7.81
CA LEU A 37 0.72 6.39 6.60
C LEU A 37 0.06 7.37 5.62
N LEU A 38 -0.86 8.21 6.09
CA LEU A 38 -1.58 9.14 5.20
C LEU A 38 -0.66 10.19 4.58
N ASN A 39 0.40 10.59 5.29
CA ASN A 39 1.40 11.53 4.75
C ASN A 39 2.26 10.84 3.69
N PHE A 40 2.68 9.61 3.95
CA PHE A 40 3.35 8.77 2.96
C PHE A 40 2.50 8.62 1.70
N LEU A 41 1.24 8.20 1.83
CA LEU A 41 0.36 7.95 0.67
C LEU A 41 0.13 9.23 -0.15
N ARG A 42 -0.08 10.38 0.51
CA ARG A 42 -0.22 11.67 -0.18
C ARG A 42 1.01 12.03 -1.00
N ASN A 43 2.21 11.82 -0.46
CA ASN A 43 3.44 12.10 -1.18
C ASN A 43 3.63 11.09 -2.32
N TYR A 44 3.43 9.81 -2.04
CA TYR A 44 3.57 8.75 -3.04
C TYR A 44 2.64 8.94 -4.24
N THR A 45 1.38 9.32 -4.03
CA THR A 45 0.44 9.58 -5.13
C THR A 45 0.77 10.81 -5.98
N LYS A 46 1.63 11.71 -5.51
CA LYS A 46 2.11 12.85 -6.31
C LYS A 46 3.27 12.45 -7.21
N GLU A 47 4.07 11.49 -6.77
CA GLU A 47 5.26 11.01 -7.47
C GLU A 47 4.92 9.88 -8.46
N GLU A 48 4.01 8.99 -8.08
CA GLU A 48 3.68 7.79 -8.82
C GLU A 48 2.20 7.76 -9.20
N LYS A 49 1.90 7.29 -10.41
CA LYS A 49 0.51 7.11 -10.86
C LYS A 49 -0.10 5.89 -10.17
N VAL A 50 -0.93 6.12 -9.15
CA VAL A 50 -1.66 5.06 -8.45
C VAL A 50 -3.06 4.89 -9.03
N GLU A 51 -3.44 3.65 -9.32
CA GLU A 51 -4.77 3.33 -9.85
C GLU A 51 -5.75 2.90 -8.76
N ARG A 52 -5.27 2.12 -7.77
CA ARG A 52 -6.10 1.59 -6.70
C ARG A 52 -5.29 1.34 -5.43
N PHE A 53 -5.96 1.53 -4.29
CA PHE A 53 -5.50 1.02 -3.01
C PHE A 53 -6.25 -0.25 -2.63
N VAL A 54 -5.53 -1.26 -2.18
CA VAL A 54 -6.06 -2.52 -1.64
C VAL A 54 -5.62 -2.63 -0.19
N VAL A 55 -6.55 -2.91 0.71
CA VAL A 55 -6.25 -3.08 2.14
C VAL A 55 -6.67 -4.48 2.55
N GLY A 56 -5.82 -5.18 3.29
CA GLY A 56 -6.16 -6.47 3.85
C GLY A 56 -7.39 -6.37 4.75
N GLU A 57 -8.43 -7.14 4.46
CA GLU A 57 -9.59 -7.30 5.34
C GLU A 57 -9.28 -8.41 6.35
N PRO A 58 -9.04 -8.10 7.65
CA PRO A 58 -8.77 -9.12 8.64
C PRO A 58 -10.04 -9.97 8.86
N LYS A 59 -9.90 -11.28 8.72
CA LYS A 59 -10.97 -12.24 8.99
C LYS A 59 -10.62 -13.08 10.21
N GLN A 60 -11.58 -13.19 11.12
CA GLN A 60 -11.50 -14.19 12.17
C GLN A 60 -11.69 -15.57 11.52
N MET A 61 -10.79 -16.51 11.81
CA MET A 61 -10.96 -17.91 11.43
C MET A 61 -11.79 -18.57 12.52
N ASN A 62 -13.12 -18.51 12.37
CA ASN A 62 -14.09 -19.20 13.22
C ASN A 62 -14.69 -20.39 12.50
#